data_AF-W0F2X7-F1
#
_entry.id   AF-W0F2X7-F1
#
_cell.length_a   1.000
_cell.length_b   1.000
_cell.length_c   1.000
_cell.angle_alpha   90.00
_cell.angle_beta   90.00
_cell.angle_gamma   90.00
#
_symmetry.space_group_name_H-M   'P 1'
#
loop_
_entity.id
_entity.type
_entity.pdbx_description
1 polymer ?
#
loop_
_entity_poly.entity_id
_entity_poly.type
_entity_poly.pdbx_seq_one_letter_code
_entity_poly.pdbx_strand_id
1 'polypeptide(L)'
;MKRILTFSLLAVLATFIFASCSKHDYIDNNNPDIENGKVVYAPAGYNYYAVVQLFDSYAFIETMDNSSNKWPIRYDNLRGTFYDTQDNSVYNQTGQFWTTVRVHGFYNTETDADNALESYYAKNGYAKQQQLQTADSTSSSRTIK
;
A
#
# COMPACT_ATOMS: atom_id res chain seq x y z
N MET A 1 18.12 -46.92 -27.02
CA MET A 1 18.81 -45.91 -26.19
C MET A 1 18.30 -44.49 -26.48
N LYS A 2 17.02 -44.18 -26.21
CA LYS A 2 16.45 -42.82 -26.47
C LYS A 2 15.48 -42.32 -25.39
N ARG A 3 15.32 -43.04 -24.27
CA ARG A 3 14.28 -42.75 -23.25
C ARG A 3 14.81 -42.15 -21.95
N ILE A 4 16.13 -42.03 -21.80
CA ILE A 4 16.76 -41.52 -20.57
C ILE A 4 16.93 -39.98 -20.61
N LEU A 5 16.95 -39.39 -21.81
CA LEU A 5 17.16 -37.94 -21.98
C LEU A 5 15.91 -37.08 -21.74
N THR A 6 14.72 -37.68 -21.70
CA THR A 6 13.47 -36.93 -21.49
C THR A 6 13.14 -36.68 -20.03
N PHE A 7 13.68 -37.48 -19.10
CA PHE A 7 13.40 -37.31 -17.66
C PHE A 7 14.25 -36.23 -16.99
N SER A 8 15.45 -35.96 -17.50
CA SER A 8 16.34 -34.93 -16.96
C SER A 8 15.90 -33.50 -17.31
N LEU A 9 15.19 -33.29 -18.43
CA LEU A 9 14.72 -31.97 -18.83
C LEU A 9 13.49 -31.50 -18.02
N LEU A 10 12.64 -32.44 -17.59
CA LEU A 10 11.43 -32.15 -16.81
C LEU A 10 11.73 -31.74 -15.36
N ALA A 11 12.81 -32.26 -14.78
CA ALA A 11 13.23 -31.94 -13.41
C ALA A 11 13.77 -30.50 -13.27
N VAL A 12 14.40 -29.95 -14.31
CA VAL A 12 14.91 -28.57 -14.31
C VAL A 12 13.76 -27.58 -14.47
N LEU A 13 12.71 -27.90 -15.23
CA LEU A 13 11.56 -26.99 -15.41
C LEU A 13 10.74 -26.83 -14.12
N ALA A 14 10.63 -27.89 -13.30
CA ALA A 14 9.88 -27.86 -12.04
C ALA A 14 10.57 -27.01 -10.94
N THR A 15 11.90 -26.86 -10.98
CA THR A 15 12.65 -26.07 -10.00
C THR A 15 12.57 -24.56 -10.25
N PHE A 16 12.37 -24.13 -11.50
CA PHE A 16 12.17 -22.71 -11.84
C PHE A 16 10.81 -22.16 -11.40
N ILE A 17 9.80 -23.01 -11.21
CA ILE A 17 8.46 -22.56 -10.82
C ILE A 17 8.40 -22.18 -9.33
N PHE A 18 9.19 -22.82 -8.47
CA PHE A 18 9.24 -22.50 -7.02
C PHE A 18 10.16 -21.33 -6.66
N ALA A 19 11.01 -20.86 -7.58
CA ALA A 19 11.83 -19.67 -7.36
C ALA A 19 11.08 -18.35 -7.63
N SER A 20 9.87 -18.42 -8.20
CA SER A 20 9.06 -17.24 -8.47
C SER A 20 8.27 -16.86 -7.21
N CYS A 21 8.64 -15.72 -6.63
CA CYS A 21 7.87 -14.95 -5.66
C CYS A 21 7.85 -15.46 -4.21
N SER A 22 9.01 -15.51 -3.58
CA SER A 22 9.11 -15.05 -2.19
C SER A 22 9.97 -13.79 -2.15
N LYS A 23 9.51 -12.71 -2.80
CA LYS A 23 9.99 -11.37 -2.47
C LYS A 23 9.41 -11.06 -1.09
N HIS A 24 10.14 -11.48 -0.07
CA HIS A 24 9.85 -11.10 1.30
C HIS A 24 10.30 -9.65 1.37
N ASP A 25 9.34 -8.72 1.18
CA ASP A 25 9.58 -7.32 1.46
C ASP A 25 9.98 -7.26 2.95
N TYR A 26 11.27 -7.08 3.19
CA TYR A 26 11.88 -7.11 4.51
C TYR A 26 11.97 -5.67 5.01
N ILE A 27 11.36 -5.40 6.16
CA ILE A 27 11.65 -4.18 6.89
C ILE A 27 13.05 -4.36 7.47
N ASP A 28 14.02 -3.60 6.98
CA ASP A 28 15.34 -3.55 7.60
C ASP A 28 15.25 -2.90 8.98
N ASN A 29 15.08 -3.71 10.02
CA ASN A 29 14.91 -3.23 11.40
C ASN A 29 16.09 -2.42 11.95
N ASN A 30 17.20 -2.32 11.23
CA ASN A 30 18.34 -1.49 11.60
C ASN A 30 18.31 -0.10 10.94
N ASN A 31 17.33 0.19 10.07
CA ASN A 31 17.18 1.50 9.49
C ASN A 31 16.59 2.48 10.53
N PRO A 32 17.34 3.53 10.93
CA PRO A 32 16.90 4.50 11.93
C PRO A 32 15.69 5.33 11.49
N ASP A 33 15.40 5.37 10.19
CA ASP A 33 14.29 6.15 9.63
C ASP A 33 12.96 5.37 9.62
N ILE A 34 12.96 4.13 10.12
CA ILE A 34 11.73 3.37 10.32
C ILE A 34 11.02 3.86 11.57
N GLU A 35 9.78 4.27 11.37
CA GLU A 35 8.90 4.72 12.42
C GLU A 35 7.62 3.88 12.46
N ASN A 36 6.92 3.93 13.59
CA ASN A 36 5.57 3.39 13.72
C ASN A 36 4.57 4.53 13.63
N GLY A 37 3.55 4.35 12.82
CA GLY A 37 2.42 5.25 12.70
C GLY A 37 1.11 4.56 13.04
N LYS A 38 0.16 5.30 13.61
CA LYS A 38 -1.21 4.81 13.84
C LYS A 38 -2.19 5.60 12.99
N VAL A 39 -3.03 4.91 12.22
CA VAL A 39 -4.11 5.58 11.49
C VAL A 39 -5.15 6.10 12.48
N VAL A 40 -5.25 7.42 12.62
CA VAL A 40 -6.20 8.08 13.54
C VAL A 40 -7.50 8.46 12.85
N TYR A 41 -7.40 8.76 11.55
CA TYR A 41 -8.53 9.10 10.71
C TYR A 41 -8.40 8.48 9.32
N ALA A 42 -9.50 7.93 8.82
CA ALA A 42 -9.67 7.42 7.47
C ALA A 42 -11.10 7.76 7.03
N PRO A 43 -11.31 8.62 6.02
CA PRO A 43 -12.64 9.08 5.67
C PRO A 43 -13.45 7.95 5.03
N ALA A 44 -14.69 7.75 5.51
CA ALA A 44 -15.57 6.72 4.99
C ALA A 44 -15.88 6.96 3.50
N GLY A 45 -15.58 5.97 2.65
CA GLY A 45 -15.73 6.06 1.19
C GLY A 45 -14.51 6.61 0.45
N TYR A 46 -13.50 7.11 1.18
CA TYR A 46 -12.25 7.66 0.66
C TYR A 46 -11.04 6.95 1.26
N ASN A 47 -11.13 5.63 1.37
CA ASN A 47 -10.15 4.78 2.06
C ASN A 47 -8.73 4.82 1.45
N TYR A 48 -8.52 5.52 0.33
CA TYR A 48 -7.19 5.76 -0.23
C TYR A 48 -6.46 6.91 0.46
N TYR A 49 -7.12 7.74 1.26
CA TYR A 49 -6.48 8.78 2.07
C TYR A 49 -6.63 8.47 3.55
N ALA A 50 -5.62 8.83 4.34
CA ALA A 50 -5.65 8.66 5.79
C ALA A 50 -4.78 9.71 6.49
N VAL A 51 -5.08 9.95 7.76
CA VAL A 51 -4.21 10.68 8.68
C VAL A 51 -3.56 9.67 9.62
N VAL A 52 -2.24 9.73 9.71
CA VAL A 52 -1.41 8.85 10.52
C VAL A 52 -0.76 9.68 11.61
N GLN A 53 -0.94 9.28 12.86
CA GLN A 53 -0.18 9.79 13.98
C GLN A 53 1.19 9.11 14.01
N LEU A 54 2.25 9.90 13.96
CA LEU A 54 3.64 9.51 14.15
C LEU A 54 4.09 9.88 15.58
N PHE A 55 5.38 9.77 15.89
CA PHE A 55 5.93 10.01 17.22
C PHE A 55 5.70 11.45 17.72
N ASP A 56 5.96 12.44 16.87
CA ASP A 56 5.89 13.88 17.22
C ASP A 56 4.96 14.69 16.33
N SER A 57 4.32 14.05 15.35
CA SER A 57 3.59 14.73 14.28
C SER A 57 2.45 13.88 13.72
N TYR A 58 1.67 14.48 12.84
CA TYR A 58 0.61 13.84 12.07
C TYR A 58 0.94 13.95 10.60
N ALA A 59 0.79 12.87 9.85
CA ALA A 59 1.00 12.82 8.40
C ALA A 59 -0.33 12.61 7.69
N PHE A 60 -0.56 13.40 6.64
CA PHE A 60 -1.57 13.10 5.64
C PHE A 60 -0.95 12.17 4.59
N ILE A 61 -1.51 10.98 4.42
CA ILE A 61 -1.05 9.98 3.46
C ILE A 61 -2.10 9.66 2.39
N GLU A 62 -1.60 9.32 1.20
CA GLU A 62 -2.35 8.75 0.09
C GLU A 62 -1.81 7.36 -0.24
N THR A 63 -2.69 6.37 -0.35
CA THR A 63 -2.34 5.03 -0.80
C THR A 63 -2.22 5.02 -2.32
N MET A 64 -1.10 4.48 -2.79
CA MET A 64 -0.76 4.35 -4.20
C MET A 64 -1.19 3.00 -4.78
N ASP A 65 -1.48 2.01 -3.93
CA ASP A 65 -2.08 0.74 -4.34
C ASP A 65 -3.52 0.93 -4.83
N ASN A 66 -3.85 0.31 -5.98
CA ASN A 66 -5.20 0.35 -6.56
C ASN A 66 -6.18 -0.64 -5.89
N SER A 67 -5.68 -1.58 -5.09
CA SER A 67 -6.50 -2.60 -4.45
C SER A 67 -6.98 -2.11 -3.08
N SER A 68 -8.30 -2.03 -2.92
CA SER A 68 -8.93 -1.52 -1.70
C SER A 68 -8.66 -2.34 -0.43
N ASN A 69 -8.26 -3.61 -0.58
CA ASN A 69 -7.82 -4.46 0.53
C ASN A 69 -6.42 -4.13 1.07
N LYS A 70 -5.68 -3.23 0.41
CA LYS A 70 -4.38 -2.73 0.86
C LYS A 70 -4.41 -1.29 1.37
N TRP A 71 -5.61 -0.75 1.52
CA TRP A 71 -5.82 0.61 1.98
C TRP A 71 -5.84 0.64 3.51
N PRO A 72 -4.99 1.46 4.16
CA PRO A 72 -5.02 1.61 5.61
C PRO A 72 -6.39 2.09 6.10
N ILE A 73 -6.92 1.44 7.13
CA ILE A 73 -8.18 1.83 7.77
C ILE A 73 -7.91 2.40 9.16
N ARG A 74 -8.92 3.08 9.71
CA ARG A 74 -8.84 3.65 11.06
C ARG A 74 -8.41 2.59 12.07
N TYR A 75 -7.44 2.95 12.92
CA TYR A 75 -6.79 2.12 13.93
C TYR A 75 -5.76 1.10 13.43
N ASP A 76 -5.43 1.09 12.15
CA ASP A 76 -4.29 0.31 11.67
C ASP A 76 -2.97 0.86 12.22
N ASN A 77 -2.05 -0.05 12.54
CA ASN A 77 -0.68 0.27 12.90
C ASN A 77 0.20 0.05 11.66
N LEU A 78 0.90 1.10 11.25
CA LEU A 78 1.80 1.12 10.11
C LEU A 78 3.24 1.17 10.60
N ARG A 79 4.14 0.50 9.90
CA ARG A 79 5.58 0.54 10.17
C ARG A 79 6.36 0.72 8.87
N GLY A 80 7.23 1.71 8.82
CA GLY A 80 8.05 2.00 7.64
C GLY A 80 8.61 3.41 7.68
N THR A 81 9.07 3.88 6.52
CA THR A 81 9.53 5.27 6.36
C THR A 81 8.35 6.15 5.95
N PHE A 82 8.36 7.42 6.34
CA PHE A 82 7.31 8.39 6.02
C PHE A 82 7.90 9.64 5.37
N TYR A 83 8.69 9.51 4.32
CA TYR A 83 9.29 10.68 3.67
C TYR A 83 8.28 11.50 2.87
N ASP A 84 8.33 12.82 3.03
CA ASP A 84 7.45 13.76 2.33
C ASP A 84 7.63 13.70 0.80
N THR A 85 6.54 13.88 0.07
CA THR A 85 6.48 14.01 -1.40
C THR A 85 6.97 12.82 -2.23
N GLN A 86 7.26 11.67 -1.62
CA GLN A 86 7.69 10.45 -2.31
C GLN A 86 6.89 9.21 -1.90
N ASP A 87 7.04 8.16 -2.69
CA ASP A 87 6.40 6.87 -2.42
C ASP A 87 7.20 6.10 -1.37
N ASN A 88 6.52 5.67 -0.31
CA ASN A 88 7.07 4.96 0.81
C ASN A 88 6.41 3.59 0.91
N SER A 89 7.22 2.55 1.10
CA SER A 89 6.71 1.22 1.42
C SER A 89 6.48 1.12 2.92
N VAL A 90 5.23 0.94 3.32
CA VAL A 90 4.85 0.75 4.73
C VAL A 90 4.18 -0.60 4.91
N TYR A 91 4.52 -1.25 6.01
CA TYR A 91 3.90 -2.49 6.42
C TYR A 91 2.75 -2.20 7.38
N ASN A 92 1.55 -2.61 7.01
CA ASN A 92 0.39 -2.59 7.88
C ASN A 92 0.46 -3.79 8.82
N GLN A 93 0.81 -3.55 10.08
CA GLN A 93 0.96 -4.58 11.10
C GLN A 93 -0.39 -5.18 11.52
N THR A 94 -1.46 -4.38 11.48
CA THR A 94 -2.82 -4.83 11.82
C THR A 94 -3.37 -5.75 10.74
N GLY A 95 -3.28 -5.33 9.47
CA GLY A 95 -3.78 -6.08 8.31
C GLY A 95 -2.80 -7.13 7.76
N GLN A 96 -1.54 -7.14 8.22
CA GLN A 96 -0.47 -8.03 7.77
C GLN A 96 -0.18 -7.96 6.26
N PHE A 97 -0.11 -6.75 5.71
CA PHE A 97 0.19 -6.54 4.29
C PHE A 97 1.12 -5.35 4.08
N TRP A 98 1.80 -5.37 2.94
CA TRP A 98 2.56 -4.23 2.44
C TRP A 98 1.70 -3.34 1.56
N THR A 99 1.86 -2.03 1.73
CA THR A 99 1.19 -1.01 0.91
C THR A 99 2.14 0.14 0.63
N THR A 100 1.98 0.77 -0.52
CA THR A 100 2.74 1.96 -0.90
C THR A 100 1.93 3.20 -0.59
N VAL A 101 2.51 4.11 0.20
CA VAL A 101 1.87 5.36 0.59
C VAL A 101 2.73 6.55 0.19
N ARG A 102 2.08 7.66 -0.17
CA ARG A 102 2.72 8.95 -0.38
C ARG A 102 2.33 9.88 0.74
N VAL A 103 3.32 10.50 1.38
CA VAL A 103 3.10 11.55 2.37
C VAL A 103 2.95 12.88 1.64
N HIS A 104 1.91 13.63 1.97
CA HIS A 104 1.62 14.96 1.39
C HIS A 104 1.98 16.12 2.31
N GLY A 105 2.36 15.81 3.55
CA GLY A 105 2.85 16.77 4.52
C GLY A 105 2.77 16.26 5.94
N PHE A 106 3.48 16.98 6.82
CA PHE A 106 3.49 16.77 8.26
C PHE A 106 2.85 17.96 8.96
N TYR A 107 2.15 17.66 10.06
CA TYR A 107 1.33 18.60 10.79
C TYR A 107 1.51 18.39 12.29
N ASN A 108 1.40 19.47 13.06
CA ASN A 108 1.55 19.41 14.51
C ASN A 108 0.31 18.85 15.22
N THR A 109 -0.86 18.89 14.57
CA THR A 109 -2.12 18.43 15.14
C THR A 109 -2.89 17.56 14.16
N GLU A 110 -3.72 16.65 14.70
CA GLU A 110 -4.64 15.82 13.92
C GLU A 110 -5.58 16.70 13.07
N THR A 111 -6.10 17.77 13.67
CA THR A 111 -7.02 18.71 13.02
C THR A 111 -6.38 19.40 11.81
N ASP A 112 -5.12 19.80 11.90
CA ASP A 112 -4.43 20.45 10.78
C ASP A 112 -4.19 19.46 9.63
N ALA A 113 -3.84 18.21 9.95
CA ALA A 113 -3.69 17.15 8.95
C ALA A 113 -5.01 16.80 8.26
N ASP A 114 -6.11 16.74 9.02
CA ASP A 114 -7.44 16.49 8.49
C ASP A 114 -7.93 17.64 7.59
N ASN A 115 -7.77 18.89 8.04
CA ASN A 115 -8.08 20.08 7.23
C ASN A 115 -7.30 20.10 5.89
N ALA A 116 -6.04 19.66 5.91
CA ALA A 116 -5.23 19.56 4.72
C ALA A 116 -5.71 18.44 3.78
N LEU A 117 -6.08 17.28 4.34
CA LEU A 117 -6.70 16.18 3.59
C LEU A 117 -7.99 16.64 2.93
N GLU A 118 -8.90 17.28 3.67
CA GLU A 118 -10.16 17.80 3.13
C GLU A 118 -9.93 18.83 2.01
N SER A 119 -9.00 19.77 2.22
CA SER A 119 -8.64 20.78 1.22
C SER A 119 -8.06 20.15 -0.05
N TYR A 120 -7.19 19.15 0.11
CA TYR A 120 -6.62 18.41 -1.02
C TYR A 120 -7.68 17.60 -1.75
N TYR A 121 -8.57 16.95 -1.01
CA TYR A 121 -9.67 16.17 -1.56
C TYR A 121 -10.64 17.05 -2.36
N ALA A 122 -11.05 18.20 -1.82
CA ALA A 122 -11.92 19.15 -2.52
C ALA A 122 -11.31 19.64 -3.85
N LYS A 123 -9.97 19.75 -3.91
CA LYS A 123 -9.24 20.20 -5.10
C LYS A 123 -8.98 19.08 -6.12
N ASN A 124 -8.65 17.87 -5.67
CA ASN A 124 -8.07 16.81 -6.51
C ASN A 124 -8.83 15.47 -6.47
N GLY A 125 -9.62 15.22 -5.43
CA GLY A 125 -10.20 13.91 -5.10
C GLY A 125 -11.27 13.39 -6.06
N TYR A 126 -12.03 14.30 -6.69
CA TYR A 126 -13.12 13.93 -7.60
C TYR A 126 -12.64 13.18 -8.87
N ALA A 127 -11.43 13.46 -9.36
CA ALA A 127 -10.92 12.86 -10.60
C ALA A 127 -10.41 11.42 -10.41
N LYS A 128 -9.71 11.14 -9.29
CA LYS A 128 -9.11 9.82 -9.03
C LYS A 128 -10.17 8.76 -8.68
N GLN A 129 -11.24 9.14 -7.99
CA GLN A 129 -12.33 8.21 -7.68
C GLN A 129 -13.05 7.67 -8.92
N GLN A 130 -13.27 8.50 -9.94
CA GLN A 130 -13.89 8.06 -11.19
C GLN A 130 -13.02 7.02 -11.92
N GLN A 131 -11.70 7.15 -11.83
CA GLN A 131 -10.74 6.21 -12.42
C GLN A 131 -10.68 4.87 -11.67
N LEU A 132 -10.78 4.88 -10.34
CA LEU A 132 -10.78 3.66 -9.53
C LEU A 132 -12.09 2.89 -9.65
N GLN A 133 -13.24 3.58 -9.68
CA GLN A 133 -14.55 2.93 -9.89
C GLN A 133 -14.67 2.29 -11.29
N THR A 134 -14.05 2.89 -12.31
CA THR A 134 -13.99 2.31 -13.66
C THR A 134 -13.02 1.12 -13.74
N ALA A 135 -11.90 1.16 -13.01
CA ALA A 135 -10.95 0.04 -12.94
C ALA A 135 -11.57 -1.22 -12.30
N ASP A 136 -12.26 -1.08 -11.17
CA ASP A 136 -12.91 -2.20 -10.46
C ASP A 136 -14.06 -2.83 -11.29
N SER A 137 -14.80 -2.01 -12.03
CA SER A 137 -15.87 -2.50 -12.91
C SER A 137 -15.34 -3.19 -14.18
N THR A 138 -14.18 -2.79 -14.71
CA THR A 138 -13.52 -3.54 -15.81
C THR A 138 -12.87 -4.85 -15.37
N SER A 139 -12.44 -4.97 -14.11
CA SER A 139 -11.91 -6.22 -13.55
C SER A 139 -12.99 -7.31 -13.46
N SER A 140 -14.20 -6.94 -13.03
CA SER A 140 -15.33 -7.88 -12.92
C SER A 140 -15.88 -8.37 -14.27
N SER A 141 -15.62 -7.65 -15.36
CA SER A 141 -16.16 -8.00 -16.68
C SER A 141 -15.26 -8.93 -17.52
N ARG A 142 -14.06 -9.32 -17.02
CA ARG A 142 -13.12 -10.23 -17.73
C ARG A 142 -13.22 -11.70 -17.32
N THR A 143 -14.10 -12.08 -16.40
CA THR A 143 -14.30 -13.47 -15.96
C THR A 143 -15.61 -14.05 -16.50
N ILE A 144 -15.92 -13.85 -17.78
CA ILE A 144 -16.88 -14.69 -18.50
C ILE A 144 -16.40 -14.81 -19.95
N LYS A 145 -15.63 -15.86 -20.24
CA LYS A 145 -15.56 -16.54 -21.55
C LYS A 145 -14.84 -17.87 -21.41
#